data_AF-A0A3L6LVR2-F1
#
_entry.id   AF-A0A3L6LVR2-F1
#
_cell.length_a   1.000
_cell.length_b   1.000
_cell.length_c   1.000
_cell.angle_alpha   90.00
_cell.angle_beta   90.00
_cell.angle_gamma   90.00
#
_symmetry.space_group_name_H-M   'P 1'
#
loop_
_entity.id
_entity.type
_entity.pdbx_description
1 polymer ?
#
loop_
_entity_poly.entity_id
_entity_poly.type
_entity_poly.pdbx_seq_one_letter_code
_entity_poly.pdbx_strand_id
1 'polypeptide(L)'
;MVTGPRRWRRHANSVCACWPMATGWSACRNCSSRCGRCRVVEGGEAGDNAGRSLPTCRMTEFSALPDPDPATPRQDNPADWLELHYRQRWLTQGSTLGQINPALSVEAFGFARHQGDWLGVVVTPWFLRLFLINGGGTLWGDIPPGQRRYVELPYGTLPFVAEYDPQIGALQYSALVASIGEVPDMATARLIAADILQAFLPPSVVEAPVVAPSTNPVAEEAPQLSRRGFFRRLAGKR
;
A
#
# COMPACT_ATOMS: atom_id res chain seq x y z
N MET A 1 -5.16 37.43 44.00
CA MET A 1 -5.90 36.90 42.84
C MET A 1 -5.31 37.48 41.57
N VAL A 2 -5.32 36.69 40.49
CA VAL A 2 -4.98 37.01 39.09
C VAL A 2 -3.50 37.02 38.72
N THR A 3 -3.03 35.89 38.16
CA THR A 3 -2.04 35.88 37.07
C THR A 3 -2.57 34.94 35.97
N GLY A 4 -2.73 35.49 34.76
CA GLY A 4 -3.30 34.79 33.61
C GLY A 4 -2.37 33.73 33.00
N PRO A 5 -2.89 32.81 32.17
CA PRO A 5 -2.10 31.70 31.64
C PRO A 5 -1.15 32.17 30.54
N ARG A 6 0.13 31.80 30.70
CA ARG A 6 1.20 32.05 29.73
C ARG A 6 1.03 31.14 28.50
N ARG A 7 1.25 31.76 27.34
CA ARG A 7 1.38 31.18 25.99
C ARG A 7 2.25 29.90 25.98
N TRP A 8 1.70 28.79 25.45
CA TRP A 8 2.47 27.58 25.13
C TRP A 8 3.18 27.73 23.78
N ARG A 9 4.51 27.66 23.77
CA ARG A 9 5.29 27.38 22.54
C ARG A 9 5.21 25.87 22.28
N ARG A 10 4.72 25.45 21.11
CA ARG A 10 4.86 24.07 20.64
C ARG A 10 6.29 23.87 20.16
N HIS A 11 7.04 23.00 20.83
CA HIS A 11 8.22 22.37 20.24
C HIS A 11 7.79 21.04 19.62
N ALA A 12 8.08 20.90 18.33
CA ALA A 12 8.04 19.65 17.59
C ALA A 12 9.22 18.76 18.04
N ASN A 13 8.94 17.49 18.31
CA ASN A 13 9.68 16.30 17.84
C ASN A 13 9.41 15.10 18.74
N SER A 14 9.10 13.98 18.09
CA SER A 14 9.39 12.61 18.55
C SER A 14 8.83 12.21 19.92
N VAL A 15 7.55 11.86 19.97
CA VAL A 15 6.99 11.17 21.15
C VAL A 15 7.22 9.66 20.99
N CYS A 16 8.33 9.16 21.54
CA CYS A 16 8.27 7.92 22.28
C CYS A 16 7.41 8.20 23.52
N ALA A 17 6.20 7.64 23.58
CA ALA A 17 5.33 7.80 24.75
C ALA A 17 5.86 6.94 25.91
N CYS A 18 6.58 7.53 26.85
CA CYS A 18 6.81 6.92 28.16
C CYS A 18 5.62 7.22 29.06
N TRP A 19 4.87 6.19 29.44
CA TRP A 19 3.88 6.30 30.51
C TRP A 19 4.57 6.18 31.87
N PRO A 20 4.26 7.03 32.86
CA PRO A 20 4.71 6.81 34.22
C PRO A 20 3.83 5.72 34.84
N MET A 21 4.36 4.52 35.04
CA MET A 21 3.82 3.61 36.05
C MET A 21 4.71 3.66 37.28
N ALA A 22 4.07 3.91 38.42
CA ALA A 22 4.66 3.80 39.72
C ALA A 22 5.25 2.40 39.92
N THR A 23 6.37 2.33 40.64
CA THR A 23 7.09 1.12 41.07
C THR A 23 7.86 0.34 39.98
N GLY A 24 9.17 0.57 39.96
CA GLY A 24 10.19 -0.49 40.02
C GLY A 24 10.31 -1.44 38.83
N TRP A 25 11.35 -1.19 38.02
CA TRP A 25 12.01 -2.10 37.07
C TRP A 25 11.11 -2.75 36.00
N SER A 26 11.30 -2.30 34.76
CA SER A 26 10.77 -3.01 33.59
C SER A 26 11.80 -3.01 32.48
N ALA A 27 12.10 -4.22 31.99
CA ALA A 27 12.81 -4.44 30.75
C ALA A 27 12.10 -3.67 29.61
N CYS A 28 12.87 -2.89 28.84
CA CYS A 28 12.43 -2.30 27.58
C CYS A 28 12.00 -3.42 26.62
N ARG A 29 10.69 -3.68 26.52
CA ARG A 29 10.14 -4.77 25.71
C ARG A 29 9.96 -4.41 24.24
N ASN A 30 10.61 -3.36 23.74
CA ASN A 30 10.55 -3.00 22.32
C ASN A 30 11.83 -2.34 21.80
N CYS A 31 12.98 -2.99 22.03
CA CYS A 31 14.19 -2.69 21.29
C CYS A 31 14.11 -3.46 19.97
N SER A 32 13.57 -2.81 18.92
CA SER A 32 13.69 -3.35 17.56
C SER A 32 15.16 -3.64 17.29
N SER A 33 15.46 -4.82 16.75
CA SER A 33 16.77 -5.45 16.55
C SER A 33 17.78 -4.69 15.66
N ARG A 34 17.62 -3.38 15.49
CA ARG A 34 18.50 -2.50 14.71
C ARG A 34 19.36 -1.55 15.57
N CYS A 35 19.34 -1.69 16.90
CA CYS A 35 20.38 -1.14 17.76
C CYS A 35 21.56 -2.12 17.82
N GLY A 36 22.59 -1.87 17.02
CA GLY A 36 23.84 -2.61 17.08
C GLY A 36 24.45 -2.57 18.48
N ARG A 37 24.49 -3.75 19.13
CA ARG A 37 25.33 -4.12 20.27
C ARG A 37 24.95 -3.52 21.64
N CYS A 38 23.84 -3.98 22.21
CA CYS A 38 23.72 -4.12 23.66
C CYS A 38 24.19 -5.52 24.06
N ARG A 39 25.42 -5.65 24.59
CA ARG A 39 25.87 -6.87 25.27
C ARG A 39 25.38 -6.79 26.72
N VAL A 40 24.52 -7.72 27.12
CA VAL A 40 24.18 -7.92 28.54
C VAL A 40 25.46 -8.39 29.24
N VAL A 41 25.92 -7.66 30.26
CA VAL A 41 26.97 -8.12 31.18
C VAL A 41 26.24 -8.63 32.42
N GLU A 42 26.03 -9.94 32.51
CA GLU A 42 25.51 -10.55 33.74
C GLU A 42 26.66 -10.80 34.73
N GLY A 43 26.54 -10.19 35.91
CA GLY A 43 27.09 -10.71 37.17
C GLY A 43 28.59 -10.57 37.43
N GLY A 44 29.01 -9.40 37.91
CA GLY A 44 30.25 -9.23 38.68
C GLY A 44 29.96 -8.39 39.92
N GLU A 45 30.27 -8.94 41.10
CA GLU A 45 29.94 -8.40 42.43
C GLU A 45 30.42 -6.95 42.64
N ALA A 46 29.65 -6.22 43.44
CA ALA A 46 29.86 -4.82 43.78
C ALA A 46 31.16 -4.63 44.58
N GLY A 47 32.21 -4.16 43.90
CA GLY A 47 33.45 -3.68 44.50
C GLY A 47 33.65 -2.21 44.22
N ASP A 48 33.79 -1.43 45.29
CA ASP A 48 34.09 0.01 45.34
C ASP A 48 35.03 0.47 44.22
N ASN A 49 34.53 1.36 43.37
CA ASN A 49 35.36 2.20 42.50
C ASN A 49 34.65 3.53 42.27
N ALA A 50 34.87 4.46 43.19
CA ALA A 50 34.67 5.87 42.96
C ALA A 50 35.56 6.32 41.78
N GLY A 51 34.96 6.80 40.70
CA GLY A 51 35.69 7.51 39.63
C GLY A 51 35.58 6.96 38.21
N ARG A 52 34.66 6.04 37.87
CA ARG A 52 34.33 5.75 36.46
C ARG A 52 33.04 6.46 36.08
N SER A 53 33.17 7.44 35.19
CA SER A 53 32.07 8.01 34.44
C SER A 53 31.22 6.88 33.84
N LEU A 54 29.91 6.90 34.12
CA LEU A 54 28.96 6.05 33.40
C LEU A 54 29.19 6.26 31.90
N PRO A 55 29.24 5.19 31.08
CA PRO A 55 29.31 5.36 29.64
C PRO A 55 28.05 6.12 29.24
N THR A 56 28.21 7.39 28.91
CA THR A 56 27.14 8.19 28.33
C THR A 56 26.74 7.44 27.08
N CYS A 57 25.48 7.01 27.00
CA CYS A 57 24.93 6.46 25.78
C CYS A 57 25.02 7.59 24.76
N ARG A 58 26.13 7.61 24.01
CA ARG A 58 26.31 8.53 22.89
C ARG A 58 25.25 8.08 21.92
N MET A 59 24.11 8.77 21.92
CA MET A 59 23.15 8.70 20.83
C MET A 59 23.98 9.01 19.59
N THR A 60 24.44 7.96 18.91
CA THR A 60 24.96 8.09 17.56
C THR A 60 23.87 8.85 16.84
N GLU A 61 24.20 10.05 16.37
CA GLU A 61 23.30 10.86 15.55
C GLU A 61 22.76 9.90 14.49
N PHE A 62 21.49 9.52 14.64
CA PHE A 62 20.77 8.84 13.59
C PHE A 62 20.65 9.94 12.55
N SER A 63 21.62 9.99 11.63
CA SER A 63 21.57 10.90 10.50
C SER A 63 20.23 10.64 9.85
N ALA A 64 19.31 11.60 10.04
CA ALA A 64 18.00 11.56 9.43
C ALA A 64 18.27 11.33 7.95
N LEU A 65 17.72 10.22 7.42
CA LEU A 65 17.70 10.03 5.98
C LEU A 65 17.13 11.33 5.38
N PRO A 66 17.71 11.83 4.27
CA PRO A 66 17.19 13.03 3.64
C PRO A 66 15.68 12.89 3.48
N ASP A 67 14.95 13.96 3.81
CA ASP A 67 13.51 13.97 3.62
C ASP A 67 13.22 13.56 2.17
N PRO A 68 12.30 12.60 1.94
CA PRO A 68 12.00 12.18 0.58
C PRO A 68 11.55 13.39 -0.23
N ASP A 69 11.93 13.44 -1.50
CA ASP A 69 11.38 14.44 -2.42
C ASP A 69 9.85 14.39 -2.39
N PRO A 70 9.17 15.55 -2.45
CA PRO A 70 7.72 15.59 -2.43
C PRO A 70 7.16 14.78 -3.60
N ALA A 71 6.08 14.03 -3.35
CA ALA A 71 5.52 13.17 -4.38
C ALA A 71 5.03 14.00 -5.56
N THR A 72 5.46 13.63 -6.78
CA THR A 72 4.97 14.27 -7.99
C THR A 72 3.58 13.73 -8.34
N PRO A 73 2.57 14.59 -8.60
CA PRO A 73 1.24 14.14 -8.94
C PRO A 73 1.25 13.39 -10.29
N ARG A 74 0.71 12.17 -10.29
CA ARG A 74 0.64 11.30 -11.46
C ARG A 74 -0.71 11.44 -12.16
N GLN A 75 -0.68 11.72 -13.46
CA GLN A 75 -1.89 11.90 -14.25
C GLN A 75 -2.44 10.60 -14.82
N ASP A 76 -1.57 9.70 -15.27
CA ASP A 76 -1.97 8.44 -15.90
C ASP A 76 -2.28 7.35 -14.87
N ASN A 77 -3.11 6.39 -15.25
CA ASN A 77 -3.42 5.24 -14.39
C ASN A 77 -2.12 4.50 -14.00
N PRO A 78 -1.81 4.32 -12.71
CA PRO A 78 -0.57 3.69 -12.26
C PRO A 78 -0.58 2.15 -12.35
N ALA A 79 -1.69 1.50 -12.73
CA ALA A 79 -1.83 0.04 -12.68
C ALA A 79 -0.74 -0.71 -13.44
N ASP A 80 -0.61 -0.49 -14.76
CA ASP A 80 0.36 -1.19 -15.62
C ASP A 80 1.80 -0.93 -15.17
N TRP A 81 2.05 0.29 -14.71
CA TRP A 81 3.37 0.71 -14.24
C TRP A 81 3.77 0.03 -12.92
N LEU A 82 2.87 -0.03 -11.94
CA LEU A 82 3.10 -0.74 -10.68
C LEU A 82 3.24 -2.25 -10.92
N GLU A 83 2.40 -2.81 -11.79
CA GLU A 83 2.47 -4.22 -12.16
C GLU A 83 3.82 -4.57 -12.79
N LEU A 84 4.29 -3.78 -13.75
CA LEU A 84 5.58 -3.96 -14.39
C LEU A 84 6.73 -3.84 -13.39
N HIS A 85 6.69 -2.83 -12.51
CA HIS A 85 7.70 -2.63 -11.46
C HIS A 85 7.82 -3.86 -10.55
N TYR A 86 6.70 -4.33 -10.00
CA TYR A 86 6.73 -5.47 -9.09
C TYR A 86 7.05 -6.78 -9.80
N ARG A 87 6.69 -6.95 -11.08
CA ARG A 87 7.16 -8.07 -11.89
C ARG A 87 8.68 -8.06 -12.05
N GLN A 88 9.26 -6.90 -12.34
CA GLN A 88 10.71 -6.77 -12.45
C GLN A 88 11.41 -7.07 -11.12
N ARG A 89 10.84 -6.59 -10.01
CA ARG A 89 11.34 -6.89 -8.66
C ARG A 89 11.28 -8.37 -8.35
N TRP A 90 10.20 -9.05 -8.75
CA TRP A 90 10.08 -10.49 -8.59
C TRP A 90 11.17 -11.26 -9.35
N LEU A 91 11.42 -10.88 -10.61
CA LEU A 91 12.44 -11.54 -11.44
C LEU A 91 13.88 -11.31 -10.92
N THR A 92 14.15 -10.14 -10.35
CA THR A 92 15.51 -9.76 -9.92
C THR A 92 15.82 -10.15 -8.47
N GLN A 93 14.81 -10.13 -7.59
CA GLN A 93 14.99 -10.28 -6.14
C GLN A 93 14.11 -11.36 -5.52
N GLY A 94 13.30 -12.07 -6.30
CA GLY A 94 12.30 -13.02 -5.79
C GLY A 94 12.86 -14.06 -4.83
N SER A 95 14.07 -14.57 -5.07
CA SER A 95 14.75 -15.54 -4.19
C SER A 95 15.23 -14.98 -2.85
N THR A 96 15.25 -13.65 -2.69
CA THR A 96 15.69 -12.96 -1.47
C THR A 96 14.54 -12.37 -0.65
N LEU A 97 13.32 -12.41 -1.20
CA LEU A 97 12.12 -11.99 -0.48
C LEU A 97 11.76 -13.07 0.55
N GLY A 98 11.18 -12.65 1.67
CA GLY A 98 10.88 -13.52 2.81
C GLY A 98 9.82 -14.59 2.52
N GLN A 99 8.67 -14.51 3.19
CA GLN A 99 7.58 -15.43 2.90
C GLN A 99 7.00 -15.15 1.51
N ILE A 100 6.91 -16.20 0.69
CA ILE A 100 6.37 -16.15 -0.68
C ILE A 100 5.27 -17.20 -0.81
N ASN A 101 4.23 -16.84 -1.54
CA ASN A 101 3.15 -17.72 -1.96
C ASN A 101 3.19 -17.93 -3.49
N PRO A 102 3.63 -19.11 -3.96
CA PRO A 102 3.78 -19.38 -5.40
C PRO A 102 2.45 -19.56 -6.14
N ALA A 103 1.32 -19.69 -5.44
CA ALA A 103 -0.01 -19.74 -6.05
C ALA A 103 -0.48 -18.37 -6.56
N LEU A 104 0.24 -17.30 -6.19
CA LEU A 104 -0.06 -15.94 -6.58
C LEU A 104 0.89 -15.44 -7.67
N SER A 105 0.43 -14.45 -8.41
CA SER A 105 1.18 -13.74 -9.44
C SER A 105 1.02 -12.23 -9.25
N VAL A 106 1.91 -11.45 -9.86
CA VAL A 106 1.85 -9.99 -9.78
C VAL A 106 0.74 -9.46 -10.69
N GLU A 107 -0.20 -8.73 -10.11
CA GLU A 107 -1.35 -8.12 -10.82
C GLU A 107 -1.85 -6.88 -10.06
N ALA A 108 -2.15 -5.82 -10.82
CA ALA A 108 -2.72 -4.57 -10.31
C ALA A 108 -4.23 -4.47 -10.59
N PHE A 109 -5.02 -4.11 -9.58
CA PHE A 109 -6.48 -4.19 -9.60
C PHE A 109 -7.16 -2.87 -9.25
N GLY A 110 -8.15 -2.51 -10.08
CA GLY A 110 -9.19 -1.54 -9.74
C GLY A 110 -8.67 -0.16 -9.36
N PHE A 111 -7.60 0.28 -10.02
CA PHE A 111 -7.09 1.64 -9.85
C PHE A 111 -8.11 2.66 -10.33
N ALA A 112 -8.59 3.47 -9.39
CA ALA A 112 -9.57 4.52 -9.64
C ALA A 112 -9.14 5.82 -8.95
N ARG A 113 -9.61 6.95 -9.48
CA ARG A 113 -9.44 8.24 -8.81
C ARG A 113 -10.45 8.41 -7.71
N HIS A 114 -9.96 8.77 -6.53
CA HIS A 114 -10.78 9.18 -5.39
C HIS A 114 -10.25 10.51 -4.85
N GLN A 115 -11.10 11.54 -4.85
CA GLN A 115 -10.73 12.91 -4.45
C GLN A 115 -9.45 13.44 -5.12
N GLY A 116 -9.22 13.06 -6.37
CA GLY A 116 -8.07 13.46 -7.17
C GLY A 116 -6.86 12.51 -7.07
N ASP A 117 -6.76 11.66 -6.06
CA ASP A 117 -5.65 10.71 -5.89
C ASP A 117 -6.01 9.30 -6.37
N TRP A 118 -5.01 8.49 -6.65
CA TRP A 118 -5.20 7.12 -7.14
C TRP A 118 -5.24 6.13 -5.98
N LEU A 119 -6.28 5.29 -5.96
CA LEU A 119 -6.39 4.15 -5.05
C LEU A 119 -6.58 2.87 -5.87
N GLY A 120 -5.84 1.83 -5.52
CA GLY A 120 -5.93 0.53 -6.18
C GLY A 120 -5.15 -0.56 -5.45
N VAL A 121 -5.50 -1.82 -5.69
CA VAL A 121 -4.89 -2.96 -4.99
C VAL A 121 -3.81 -3.59 -5.86
N VAL A 122 -2.69 -3.98 -5.27
CA VAL A 122 -1.70 -4.80 -5.97
C VAL A 122 -1.53 -6.11 -5.21
N VAL A 123 -1.67 -7.21 -5.96
CA VAL A 123 -1.37 -8.57 -5.51
C VAL A 123 0.04 -8.91 -5.96
N THR A 124 0.84 -9.48 -5.06
CA THR A 124 2.13 -10.07 -5.39
C THR A 124 2.28 -11.40 -4.64
N PRO A 125 3.22 -12.26 -5.05
CA PRO A 125 3.57 -13.46 -4.28
C PRO A 125 3.98 -13.23 -2.82
N TRP A 126 4.37 -12.00 -2.43
CA TRP A 126 4.86 -11.72 -1.07
C TRP A 126 3.99 -10.70 -0.29
N PHE A 127 3.05 -10.01 -0.93
CA PHE A 127 2.08 -9.14 -0.25
C PHE A 127 0.77 -8.99 -1.02
N LEU A 128 -0.27 -8.58 -0.29
CA LEU A 128 -1.51 -8.02 -0.83
C LEU A 128 -1.80 -6.69 -0.15
N ARG A 129 -1.81 -5.60 -0.92
CA ARG A 129 -1.85 -4.23 -0.38
C ARG A 129 -2.73 -3.30 -1.23
N LEU A 130 -3.42 -2.38 -0.55
CA LEU A 130 -4.07 -1.22 -1.17
C LEU A 130 -3.07 -0.07 -1.23
N PHE A 131 -2.87 0.49 -2.41
CA PHE A 131 -1.94 1.60 -2.67
C PHE A 131 -2.70 2.91 -2.81
N LEU A 132 -2.13 3.95 -2.23
CA LEU A 132 -2.46 5.35 -2.45
C LEU A 132 -1.28 5.99 -3.19
N ILE A 133 -1.54 6.57 -4.36
CA ILE A 133 -0.54 7.28 -5.19
C ILE A 133 -1.01 8.71 -5.38
N ASN A 134 -0.10 9.67 -5.24
CA ASN A 134 -0.39 11.09 -5.45
C ASN A 134 -0.90 11.30 -6.89
N GLY A 135 -2.16 11.71 -7.04
CA GLY A 135 -2.77 12.11 -8.30
C GLY A 135 -3.02 13.61 -8.42
N GLY A 136 -2.55 14.38 -7.43
CA GLY A 136 -2.83 15.81 -7.26
C GLY A 136 -4.11 16.08 -6.47
N GLY A 137 -4.58 15.11 -5.69
CA GLY A 137 -5.79 15.18 -4.90
C GLY A 137 -5.60 15.70 -3.47
N THR A 138 -6.61 15.45 -2.64
CA THR A 138 -6.66 15.88 -1.24
C THR A 138 -6.38 14.76 -0.24
N LEU A 139 -6.30 13.51 -0.69
CA LEU A 139 -6.00 12.36 0.18
C LEU A 139 -4.50 12.28 0.44
N TRP A 140 -3.68 12.59 -0.56
CA TRP A 140 -2.24 12.58 -0.43
C TRP A 140 -1.76 13.55 0.64
N GLY A 141 -0.64 13.22 1.25
CA GLY A 141 0.03 14.08 2.21
C GLY A 141 1.37 13.47 2.55
N ASP A 142 2.40 14.30 2.39
CA ASP A 142 3.78 13.88 2.50
C ASP A 142 4.12 13.56 3.95
N ILE A 143 4.51 12.30 4.16
CA ILE A 143 5.00 11.79 5.43
C ILE A 143 6.29 11.00 5.17
N PRO A 144 7.27 11.01 6.09
CA PRO A 144 8.51 10.26 5.89
C PRO A 144 8.27 8.75 5.73
N PRO A 145 9.11 8.03 4.96
CA PRO A 145 8.96 6.60 4.77
C PRO A 145 9.04 5.84 6.10
N GLY A 146 8.19 4.82 6.25
CA GLY A 146 8.03 4.04 7.48
C GLY A 146 7.08 4.67 8.50
N GLN A 147 6.67 5.94 8.32
CA GLN A 147 5.61 6.52 9.13
C GLN A 147 4.23 6.10 8.63
N ARG A 148 3.23 6.21 9.51
CA ARG A 148 1.85 5.83 9.26
C ARG A 148 0.92 7.00 9.47
N ARG A 149 -0.06 7.15 8.59
CA ARG A 149 -1.21 8.05 8.74
C ARG A 149 -2.51 7.28 8.59
N TYR A 150 -3.59 7.91 9.02
CA TYR A 150 -4.94 7.40 8.80
C TYR A 150 -5.60 8.25 7.70
N VAL A 151 -6.20 7.60 6.72
CA VAL A 151 -6.89 8.25 5.60
C VAL A 151 -8.37 7.96 5.73
N GLU A 152 -9.16 9.02 5.81
CA GLU A 152 -10.62 8.94 5.80
C GLU A 152 -11.11 8.67 4.39
N LEU A 153 -11.72 7.51 4.20
CA LEU A 153 -12.40 7.11 2.98
C LEU A 153 -13.91 7.12 3.23
N PRO A 154 -14.76 7.16 2.17
CA PRO A 154 -16.21 7.37 2.29
C PRO A 154 -16.94 6.45 3.27
N TYR A 155 -16.45 5.22 3.43
CA TYR A 155 -17.10 4.19 4.23
C TYR A 155 -16.22 3.70 5.39
N GLY A 156 -15.09 4.35 5.66
CA GLY A 156 -14.22 3.98 6.77
C GLY A 156 -12.84 4.63 6.71
N THR A 157 -12.05 4.43 7.77
CA THR A 157 -10.69 4.97 7.85
C THR A 157 -9.68 3.84 7.78
N LEU A 158 -8.67 3.96 6.92
CA LEU A 158 -7.60 2.95 6.79
C LEU A 158 -6.23 3.52 7.16
N PRO A 159 -5.36 2.71 7.81
CA PRO A 159 -3.97 3.07 8.04
C PRO A 159 -3.14 2.94 6.76
N PHE A 160 -2.47 4.01 6.35
CA PHE A 160 -1.51 4.02 5.27
C PHE A 160 -0.10 4.23 5.81
N VAL A 161 0.84 3.38 5.41
CA VAL A 161 2.27 3.48 5.70
C VAL A 161 2.96 4.05 4.47
N ALA A 162 3.80 5.07 4.66
CA ALA A 162 4.60 5.60 3.58
C ALA A 162 5.81 4.73 3.27
N GLU A 163 6.10 4.61 1.99
CA GLU A 163 7.24 3.92 1.44
C GLU A 163 7.86 4.79 0.35
N TYR A 164 9.15 4.61 0.14
CA TYR A 164 9.87 5.22 -0.96
C TYR A 164 10.55 4.11 -1.74
N ASP A 165 10.22 4.01 -3.02
CA ASP A 165 10.90 3.13 -3.95
C ASP A 165 11.62 4.00 -4.98
N PRO A 166 12.92 3.83 -5.25
CA PRO A 166 13.67 4.69 -6.16
C PRO A 166 13.13 4.75 -7.60
N GLN A 167 12.36 3.75 -8.05
CA GLN A 167 11.79 3.72 -9.40
C GLN A 167 10.35 4.25 -9.44
N ILE A 168 9.64 4.18 -8.31
CA ILE A 168 8.25 4.65 -8.19
C ILE A 168 8.18 6.08 -7.67
N GLY A 169 9.05 6.41 -6.70
CA GLY A 169 8.97 7.58 -5.84
C GLY A 169 8.25 7.28 -4.53
N ALA A 170 7.72 8.34 -3.92
CA ALA A 170 6.92 8.24 -2.70
C ALA A 170 5.56 7.60 -2.99
N LEU A 171 5.22 6.58 -2.21
CA LEU A 171 3.96 5.85 -2.29
C LEU A 171 3.46 5.55 -0.88
N GLN A 172 2.18 5.29 -0.71
CA GLN A 172 1.64 4.86 0.57
C GLN A 172 0.80 3.60 0.38
N TYR A 173 0.82 2.70 1.36
CA TYR A 173 0.05 1.46 1.27
C TYR A 173 -0.62 1.08 2.59
N SER A 174 -1.74 0.37 2.49
CA SER A 174 -2.36 -0.37 3.59
C SER A 174 -2.24 -1.86 3.32
N ALA A 175 -1.68 -2.61 4.27
CA ALA A 175 -1.67 -4.07 4.19
C ALA A 175 -3.09 -4.62 4.36
N LEU A 176 -3.53 -5.49 3.45
CA LEU A 176 -4.87 -6.07 3.47
C LEU A 176 -4.91 -7.42 4.19
N VAL A 177 -3.77 -8.11 4.23
CA VAL A 177 -3.59 -9.40 4.90
C VAL A 177 -2.37 -9.34 5.81
N ALA A 178 -2.42 -10.10 6.91
CA ALA A 178 -1.29 -10.20 7.85
C ALA A 178 -0.19 -11.11 7.28
N SER A 179 -0.56 -12.21 6.63
CA SER A 179 0.35 -13.13 5.96
C SER A 179 -0.17 -13.49 4.57
N ILE A 180 0.70 -13.43 3.56
CA ILE A 180 0.33 -13.77 2.18
C ILE A 180 0.10 -15.28 1.98
N GLY A 181 0.60 -16.12 2.89
CA GLY A 181 0.39 -17.56 2.85
C GLY A 181 -1.04 -17.99 3.16
N GLU A 182 -1.86 -17.11 3.71
CA GLU A 182 -3.28 -17.36 4.01
C GLU A 182 -4.19 -17.20 2.79
N VAL A 183 -3.68 -16.60 1.71
CA VAL A 183 -4.42 -16.39 0.46
C VAL A 183 -4.20 -17.62 -0.43
N PRO A 184 -5.19 -18.49 -0.65
CA PRO A 184 -4.95 -19.80 -1.29
C PRO A 184 -4.61 -19.70 -2.77
N ASP A 185 -5.22 -18.75 -3.50
CA ASP A 185 -5.07 -18.61 -4.94
C ASP A 185 -5.35 -17.17 -5.43
N MET A 186 -5.09 -16.95 -6.72
CA MET A 186 -5.37 -15.68 -7.37
C MET A 186 -6.86 -15.32 -7.41
N ALA A 187 -7.77 -16.30 -7.42
CA ALA A 187 -9.21 -16.02 -7.43
C ALA A 187 -9.63 -15.37 -6.10
N THR A 188 -9.14 -15.90 -4.99
CA THR A 188 -9.37 -15.36 -3.65
C THR A 188 -8.69 -14.00 -3.48
N ALA A 189 -7.47 -13.84 -3.99
CA ALA A 189 -6.79 -12.54 -3.98
C ALA A 189 -7.60 -11.46 -4.72
N ARG A 190 -8.20 -11.80 -5.87
CA ARG A 190 -9.09 -10.92 -6.64
C ARG A 190 -10.37 -10.58 -5.89
N LEU A 191 -10.98 -11.55 -5.22
CA LEU A 191 -12.17 -11.32 -4.39
C LEU A 191 -11.86 -10.35 -3.24
N ILE A 192 -10.77 -10.57 -2.50
CA ILE A 192 -10.33 -9.66 -1.44
C ILE A 192 -10.09 -8.25 -2.00
N ALA A 193 -9.43 -8.13 -3.15
CA ALA A 193 -9.21 -6.83 -3.80
C ALA A 193 -10.53 -6.14 -4.16
N ALA A 194 -11.46 -6.86 -4.79
CA ALA A 194 -12.76 -6.34 -5.16
C ALA A 194 -13.58 -5.90 -3.93
N ASP A 195 -13.63 -6.74 -2.88
CA ASP A 195 -14.35 -6.45 -1.64
C ASP A 195 -13.79 -5.19 -0.96
N ILE A 196 -12.47 -5.04 -0.88
CA ILE A 196 -11.84 -3.84 -0.30
C ILE A 196 -12.14 -2.59 -1.11
N LEU A 197 -12.05 -2.67 -2.44
CA LEU A 197 -12.37 -1.53 -3.30
C LEU A 197 -13.85 -1.14 -3.15
N GLN A 198 -14.77 -2.10 -3.12
CA GLN A 198 -16.20 -1.84 -2.90
C GLN A 198 -16.50 -1.33 -1.49
N ALA A 199 -15.77 -1.82 -0.47
CA ALA A 199 -15.99 -1.45 0.92
C ALA A 199 -15.52 -0.03 1.22
N PHE A 200 -14.51 0.49 0.52
CA PHE A 200 -13.90 1.79 0.86
C PHE A 200 -14.03 2.85 -0.23
N LEU A 201 -14.28 2.47 -1.47
CA LEU A 201 -14.47 3.41 -2.58
C LEU A 201 -15.94 3.46 -2.95
N PRO A 202 -16.45 4.63 -3.41
CA PRO A 202 -17.74 4.65 -4.05
C PRO A 202 -17.69 3.70 -5.25
N PRO A 203 -18.82 3.09 -5.65
CA PRO A 203 -18.87 2.30 -6.87
C PRO A 203 -18.35 3.19 -8.00
N SER A 204 -17.15 2.87 -8.50
CA SER A 204 -16.61 3.64 -9.60
C SER A 204 -17.56 3.38 -10.76
N VAL A 205 -18.17 4.44 -11.28
CA VAL A 205 -18.67 4.40 -12.65
C VAL A 205 -17.41 4.29 -13.49
N VAL A 206 -16.88 3.07 -13.60
CA VAL A 206 -15.92 2.75 -14.65
C VAL A 206 -16.65 3.19 -15.90
N GLU A 207 -16.08 4.17 -16.61
CA GLU A 207 -16.38 4.34 -18.01
C GLU A 207 -16.18 2.96 -18.61
N ALA A 208 -17.30 2.24 -18.80
CA ALA A 208 -17.36 1.20 -19.79
C ALA A 208 -16.73 1.82 -21.04
N PRO A 209 -15.84 1.11 -21.76
CA PRO A 209 -15.39 1.61 -23.03
C PRO A 209 -16.65 2.05 -23.76
N VAL A 210 -16.69 3.33 -24.12
CA VAL A 210 -17.82 3.92 -24.85
C VAL A 210 -17.84 3.17 -26.16
N VAL A 211 -18.51 2.01 -26.16
CA VAL A 211 -19.03 1.39 -27.36
C VAL A 211 -20.10 2.39 -27.73
N ALA A 212 -19.69 3.37 -28.53
CA ALA A 212 -20.58 4.27 -29.20
C ALA A 212 -21.76 3.43 -29.67
N PRO A 213 -23.00 3.81 -29.35
CA PRO A 213 -24.14 3.15 -29.96
C PRO A 213 -24.05 3.47 -31.44
N SER A 214 -23.48 2.55 -32.20
CA SER A 214 -23.62 2.46 -33.65
C SER A 214 -25.11 2.27 -33.91
N THR A 215 -25.81 3.40 -33.92
CA THR A 215 -27.13 3.54 -34.47
C THR A 215 -26.95 3.30 -35.96
N ASN A 216 -27.13 2.05 -36.38
CA ASN A 216 -27.47 1.77 -37.76
C ASN A 216 -28.91 2.27 -37.97
N PRO A 217 -29.17 3.23 -38.87
CA PRO A 217 -30.39 3.17 -39.64
C PRO A 217 -30.21 2.13 -40.75
N VAL A 218 -31.12 1.16 -40.75
CA VAL A 218 -31.35 0.22 -41.84
C VAL A 218 -31.67 1.00 -43.13
N ALA A 219 -30.94 0.71 -44.21
CA ALA A 219 -31.39 0.95 -45.57
C ALA A 219 -30.87 -0.18 -46.49
N GLU A 220 -31.84 -0.96 -46.97
CA GLU A 220 -31.92 -1.79 -48.18
C GLU A 220 -30.67 -2.32 -48.93
N GLU A 221 -30.70 -3.64 -49.13
CA GLU A 221 -30.35 -4.42 -50.34
C GLU A 221 -28.90 -4.62 -50.83
N ALA A 222 -28.39 -5.83 -50.55
CA ALA A 222 -27.91 -6.77 -51.58
C ALA A 222 -28.07 -8.22 -51.07
N PRO A 223 -28.68 -9.16 -51.83
CA PRO A 223 -28.91 -10.51 -51.33
C PRO A 223 -27.60 -11.33 -51.36
N GLN A 224 -26.96 -11.43 -50.20
CA GLN A 224 -25.94 -12.44 -49.90
C GLN A 224 -26.62 -13.80 -49.77
N LEU A 225 -26.22 -14.72 -50.64
CA LEU A 225 -26.75 -16.08 -50.80
C LEU A 225 -26.82 -16.82 -49.45
N SER A 226 -28.04 -17.01 -48.96
CA SER A 226 -28.31 -17.80 -47.77
C SER A 226 -28.06 -19.28 -48.05
N ARG A 227 -27.06 -19.86 -47.38
CA ARG A 227 -26.76 -21.30 -47.33
C ARG A 227 -27.93 -22.17 -46.84
N ARG A 228 -29.05 -21.56 -46.42
CA ARG A 228 -30.29 -22.22 -46.01
C ARG A 228 -31.22 -22.61 -47.19
N GLY A 229 -30.75 -22.45 -48.43
CA GLY A 229 -31.43 -22.96 -49.64
C GLY A 229 -31.08 -24.40 -50.03
N PHE A 230 -30.13 -25.06 -49.35
CA PHE A 230 -29.61 -26.36 -49.80
C PHE A 230 -30.53 -27.55 -49.47
N PHE A 231 -31.38 -27.47 -48.44
CA PHE A 231 -32.24 -28.59 -48.02
C PHE A 231 -33.66 -28.59 -48.61
N ARG A 232 -34.01 -27.63 -49.47
CA ARG A 232 -35.32 -27.62 -50.17
C ARG A 232 -35.30 -28.23 -51.57
N ARG A 233 -34.16 -28.73 -52.06
CA ARG A 233 -34.05 -29.39 -53.38
C ARG A 233 -34.10 -30.92 -53.35
N LEU A 234 -34.43 -31.54 -52.22
CA LEU A 234 -34.48 -33.01 -52.10
C LEU A 234 -35.82 -33.59 -51.64
N ALA A 235 -36.89 -32.78 -51.60
CA ALA A 235 -38.22 -33.28 -51.30
C ALA A 235 -39.25 -32.69 -52.27
N GLY A 236 -39.67 -33.49 -53.24
CA GLY A 236 -40.96 -33.31 -53.93
C GLY A 236 -40.90 -33.04 -55.43
N LYS A 237 -40.68 -34.10 -56.22
CA LYS A 237 -41.39 -34.28 -57.51
C LYS A 237 -41.43 -35.78 -57.85
N ARG A 238 -42.50 -36.42 -57.39
CA ARG A 238 -43.17 -37.53 -58.07
C ARG A 238 -44.28 -36.91 -58.91
#